data_AF-A0A9E2C9P2-F1
#
_entry.id   AF-A0A9E2C9P2-F1
#
_cell.length_a   1.000
_cell.length_b   1.000
_cell.length_c   1.000
_cell.angle_alpha   90.00
_cell.angle_beta   90.00
_cell.angle_gamma   90.00
#
_symmetry.space_group_name_H-M   'P 1'
#
loop_
_entity.id
_entity.type
_entity.pdbx_description
1 polymer ?
#
loop_
_entity_poly.entity_id
_entity_poly.type
_entity_poly.pdbx_seq_one_letter_code
_entity_poly.pdbx_strand_id
1 'polypeptide(L)' 'MKQGQFISEEKLFKQTIGILMEKLGPVETNRFLSLPSRERMESVRRYQTWQSKLDKETFFNEVFGNQIGIQ' A
#
# COMPACT_ATOMS: atom_id res chain seq x y z
N MET A 1 1.54 -23.46 0.19
CA MET A 1 2.13 -22.20 -0.30
C MET A 1 3.04 -22.53 -1.46
N LYS A 2 2.92 -21.85 -2.62
CA LYS A 2 3.83 -22.10 -3.74
C LYS A 2 5.24 -21.72 -3.30
N GLN A 3 6.19 -22.66 -3.35
CA GLN A 3 7.62 -22.37 -3.15
C GLN A 3 8.06 -21.47 -4.31
N GLY A 4 7.93 -20.16 -4.11
CA GLY A 4 8.54 -19.18 -4.99
C GLY A 4 10.03 -19.29 -4.81
N GLN A 5 10.73 -19.84 -5.80
CA GLN A 5 12.19 -19.81 -5.83
C GLN A 5 12.58 -18.33 -5.99
N PHE A 6 12.93 -17.68 -4.88
CA PHE A 6 13.39 -16.30 -4.91
C PHE A 6 14.67 -16.22 -5.75
N ILE A 7 14.69 -15.31 -6.72
CA ILE A 7 15.95 -14.96 -7.39
C ILE A 7 16.84 -14.22 -6.39
N SER A 8 18.17 -14.31 -6.57
CA SER A 8 19.09 -13.58 -5.71
C SER A 8 18.84 -12.08 -5.77
N GLU A 9 19.07 -11.38 -4.67
CA GLU A 9 18.89 -9.92 -4.59
C GLU A 9 19.70 -9.19 -5.66
N GLU A 10 20.93 -9.63 -5.90
CA GLU A 10 21.78 -9.06 -6.95
C GLU A 10 21.15 -9.21 -8.35
N LYS A 11 20.59 -10.38 -8.65
CA LYS A 11 19.95 -10.64 -9.94
C LYS A 11 18.68 -9.82 -10.09
N LEU A 12 17.87 -9.75 -9.04
CA LEU A 12 16.67 -8.92 -9.00
C LEU A 12 17.04 -7.46 -9.27
N PHE A 13 18.02 -6.93 -8.54
CA PHE A 13 18.45 -5.54 -8.66
C PHE A 13 18.92 -5.22 -10.09
N LYS A 14 19.82 -6.02 -10.65
CA LYS A 14 20.32 -5.82 -12.02
C LYS A 14 19.19 -5.85 -13.06
N GLN A 15 18.28 -6.80 -12.95
CA GLN A 15 17.14 -6.91 -13.86
C GLN A 15 16.22 -5.70 -13.74
N THR A 16 15.89 -5.27 -12.52
CA THR A 16 15.00 -4.12 -12.29
C THR A 16 15.62 -2.82 -12.81
N ILE A 17 16.90 -2.55 -12.52
CA ILE A 17 17.57 -1.35 -13.04
C ILE A 17 17.61 -1.37 -14.56
N GLY A 18 17.90 -2.51 -15.19
CA GLY A 18 17.88 -2.64 -16.64
C GLY A 18 16.52 -2.27 -17.26
N ILE A 19 15.43 -2.80 -16.69
CA ILE A 19 14.07 -2.49 -17.15
C ILE A 19 13.74 -1.01 -16.95
N LEU A 20 14.09 -0.43 -15.80
CA LEU A 20 13.84 0.99 -15.55
C LEU A 20 14.59 1.88 -16.55
N MET A 21 15.87 1.59 -16.78
CA MET A 21 16.68 2.33 -17.75
C MET A 21 16.12 2.21 -19.17
N GLU A 22 15.65 1.03 -19.57
CA GLU A 22 15.04 0.81 -20.89
C GLU A 22 13.72 1.58 -21.06
N LYS A 23 12.85 1.57 -20.04
CA LYS A 23 11.49 2.12 -20.13
C LYS A 23 11.39 3.60 -19.81
N LEU A 24 12.20 4.09 -18.88
CA LEU A 24 12.14 5.45 -18.36
C LEU A 24 13.32 6.31 -18.82
N GLY A 25 14.41 5.67 -19.26
CA GLY A 25 15.68 6.37 -19.48
C GLY A 25 16.38 6.71 -18.15
N PRO A 26 17.65 7.17 -18.22
CA PRO A 26 18.49 7.35 -17.04
C PRO A 26 18.00 8.44 -16.09
N VAL A 27 17.46 9.54 -16.63
CA VAL A 27 16.99 10.69 -15.83
C VAL A 27 15.78 10.29 -14.98
N GLU A 28 14.73 9.75 -15.60
CA GLU A 28 13.52 9.35 -14.87
C GLU A 28 13.75 8.11 -14.00
N THR A 29 14.68 7.22 -14.36
CA THR A 29 15.11 6.11 -13.48
C THR A 29 15.72 6.65 -12.18
N ASN A 30 16.62 7.62 -12.26
CA ASN A 30 17.23 8.21 -11.08
C ASN A 30 16.17 8.95 -10.23
N ARG A 31 15.27 9.70 -10.87
CA ARG A 31 14.14 10.34 -10.19
C ARG A 31 13.25 9.32 -9.48
N PHE A 32 12.93 8.19 -10.11
CA PHE A 32 12.13 7.12 -9.49
C PHE A 32 12.82 6.52 -8.25
N LEU A 33 14.11 6.21 -8.34
CA LEU A 33 14.88 5.62 -7.24
C LEU A 33 15.09 6.59 -6.07
N SER A 34 15.05 7.90 -6.32
CA SER A 34 15.14 8.94 -5.31
C SER A 34 13.79 9.36 -4.73
N LEU A 35 12.67 8.81 -5.23
CA LEU A 35 11.38 9.06 -4.60
C LEU A 35 11.45 8.60 -3.14
N PRO A 36 11.03 9.45 -2.19
CA PRO A 36 10.92 9.00 -0.82
C PRO A 36 9.97 7.81 -0.81
N SER A 37 10.43 6.69 -0.24
CA SER A 37 9.53 5.59 0.07
C SER A 37 8.33 6.20 0.78
N ARG A 38 7.12 6.01 0.24
CA ARG A 38 5.91 6.40 0.97
C ARG A 38 6.01 5.66 2.29
N GLU A 39 6.32 6.39 3.35
CA GLU A 39 6.40 5.81 4.68
C GLU A 39 5.11 5.03 4.87
N ARG A 40 5.25 3.74 5.16
CA ARG A 40 4.09 2.95 5.51
C ARG A 40 3.50 3.64 6.75
N MET A 41 2.38 4.33 6.56
CA MET A 41 1.63 4.84 7.68
C MET A 41 1.34 3.65 8.58
N GLU A 42 1.82 3.73 9.82
CA GLU A 42 1.62 2.67 10.81
C GLU A 42 0.11 2.35 10.87
N SER A 43 -0.21 1.07 10.98
CA SER A 43 -1.57 0.55 10.81
C SER A 43 -2.57 1.24 11.74
N VAL A 44 -2.18 1.52 12.99
CA VAL A 44 -3.00 2.27 13.96
C VAL A 44 -3.17 3.73 13.53
N ARG A 45 -2.11 4.43 13.12
CA ARG A 45 -2.24 5.81 12.59
C ARG A 45 -3.16 5.91 11.38
N ARG A 46 -3.09 4.90 10.50
CA ARG A 46 -3.97 4.79 9.32
C ARG A 46 -5.42 4.61 9.73
N TYR A 47 -5.65 3.74 10.71
CA TYR A 47 -6.99 3.50 11.24
C TYR A 47 -7.55 4.72 11.95
N GLN A 48 -6.76 5.40 12.80
CA GLN A 48 -7.15 6.65 13.44
C GLN A 48 -7.50 7.74 12.44
N THR A 49 -6.70 7.90 11.38
CA THR A 49 -6.96 8.86 10.29
C THR A 49 -8.23 8.52 9.51
N TRP A 50 -8.56 7.23 9.38
CA TRP A 50 -9.82 6.80 8.80
C TRP A 50 -10.99 7.09 9.75
N GLN A 51 -10.87 6.74 11.04
CA GLN A 51 -11.89 6.98 12.05
C GLN A 51 -12.21 8.47 12.21
N SER A 52 -11.20 9.34 12.16
CA SER A 52 -11.40 10.79 12.30
C SER A 52 -12.21 11.42 11.16
N LYS A 53 -12.44 10.68 10.07
CA LYS A 53 -13.25 11.12 8.93
C LYS A 53 -14.71 10.66 9.02
N LEU A 54 -15.04 9.85 10.02
CA LEU A 54 -16.38 9.30 10.18
C LEU A 54 -17.21 10.21 11.08
N ASP A 55 -18.46 10.42 10.66
CA ASP A 55 -19.49 10.87 11.60
C ASP A 55 -19.92 9.67 12.45
N LYS A 56 -19.84 9.82 13.76
CA LYS A 56 -20.04 8.71 14.71
C LYS A 56 -21.46 8.17 14.63
N GLU A 57 -22.46 9.05 14.63
CA GLU A 57 -23.87 8.64 14.68
C GLU A 57 -24.27 7.94 13.39
N THR A 58 -23.91 8.50 12.24
CA THR A 58 -24.14 7.92 10.92
C THR A 58 -23.49 6.54 10.81
N PHE A 59 -22.19 6.43 11.15
CA PHE A 59 -21.46 5.18 11.06
C PHE A 59 -22.04 4.09 11.97
N PHE A 60 -22.39 4.44 13.21
CA PHE A 60 -22.97 3.46 14.13
C PHE A 60 -24.36 3.01 13.68
N ASN A 61 -25.18 3.90 13.12
CA ASN A 61 -26.47 3.53 12.57
C ASN A 61 -26.33 2.62 11.33
N GLU A 62 -25.33 2.85 10.47
CA GLU A 62 -25.06 1.97 9.32
C GLU A 62 -24.59 0.58 9.75
N VAL A 63 -23.68 0.50 10.72
CA VAL A 63 -23.06 -0.77 11.13
C VAL A 63 -23.98 -1.58 12.04
N PHE A 64 -24.67 -0.93 12.96
CA PHE A 64 -25.45 -1.60 14.02
C PHE A 64 -26.96 -1.43 13.86
N GLY A 65 -27.43 -0.40 13.16
CA GLY A 65 -28.86 -0.08 13.04
C GLY A 65 -29.68 -1.11 12.27
N ASN A 66 -29.03 -1.97 11.46
CA ASN A 66 -29.71 -3.03 10.69
C ASN A 66 -29.78 -4.40 11.41
N GLN A 67 -29.38 -4.50 12.69
CA GLN A 67 -29.41 -5.76 13.44
C GLN A 67 -30.67 -5.96 14.30
N ILE A 68 -31.62 -5.02 14.29
CA ILE A 68 -32.93 -5.20 14.95
C ILE A 68 -33.90 -5.82 13.94
N GLY A 69 -33.70 -7.11 13.67
CA GLY A 69 -34.48 -7.86 12.69
C GLY A 69 -34.28 -9.36 12.79
N ILE A 70 -34.28 -9.91 14.01
CA ILE A 70 -34.48 -11.34 14.23
C ILE A 70 -35.61 -11.46 15.26
N GLN A 71 -36.82 -11.66 14.74
CA GLN A 71 -37.94 -12.29 15.46
C GLN A 71 -37.70 -13.79 15.54
#